data_AF-A0A959BRT0-F1
#
_entry.id   AF-A0A959BRT0-F1
#
_cell.length_a   1.000
_cell.length_b   1.000
_cell.length_c   1.000
_cell.angle_alpha   90.00
_cell.angle_beta   90.00
_cell.angle_gamma   90.00
#
_symmetry.space_group_name_H-M   'P 1'
#
loop_
_entity.id
_entity.type
_entity.pdbx_description
1 polymer ?
#
loop_
_entity_poly.entity_id
_entity_poly.type
_entity_poly.pdbx_seq_one_letter_code
_entity_poly.pdbx_strand_id
1 'polypeptide(L)'
;MKRISIYSATVLTFVFFTVFFSGCKGDKKTTTAQPSTPATEVPETPNPPQPATADATDTGNTADSDTTGTDGASSAQTGAAEQPAPREKIEVAPIDNSGPQSVTSTTAPGEKLRDRAVDDERLSIVLDLIAQDLEAQKLEYKSELGQDCSGIYHKIKDQIQRKVKAFGDKSKYIYPTYTEDRNTRQIATWYHRHNNLYIVQDPLADRNKIRPGSVMFFARTDEKFSKPDIATLTNADVFQHDQAAGKGKIYHVGVVTKVEKDENGNVVRYTLMHGRNSKYTASRTSGNYDGPGGYKKTFAKFPFGNWNQQWVAVANIETPVE
;
A
#
# COMPACT_ATOMS: atom_id res chain seq x y z
N MET A 1 0.27 62.15 -33.00
CA MET A 1 -0.08 60.93 -33.76
C MET A 1 -0.85 59.99 -32.83
N LYS A 2 -2.15 59.78 -33.09
CA LYS A 2 -3.03 58.90 -32.31
C LYS A 2 -2.89 57.46 -32.82
N ARG A 3 -2.61 56.50 -31.94
CA ARG A 3 -2.67 55.06 -32.26
C ARG A 3 -4.06 54.54 -31.86
N ILE A 4 -4.75 53.96 -32.84
CA ILE A 4 -6.03 53.26 -32.68
C ILE A 4 -5.70 51.78 -32.47
N SER A 5 -6.24 51.20 -31.40
CA SER A 5 -6.14 49.77 -31.08
C SER A 5 -7.40 49.08 -31.59
N ILE A 6 -7.25 48.09 -32.48
CA ILE A 6 -8.34 47.30 -33.04
C ILE A 6 -8.41 45.99 -32.25
N TYR A 7 -9.54 45.73 -31.59
CA TYR A 7 -9.86 44.44 -30.97
C TYR A 7 -10.36 43.48 -32.06
N SER A 8 -9.76 42.28 -32.13
CA SER A 8 -10.24 41.17 -32.95
C SER A 8 -11.10 40.26 -32.08
N ALA A 9 -12.38 40.11 -32.44
CA ALA A 9 -13.32 39.22 -31.80
C ALA A 9 -13.26 37.84 -32.47
N THR A 10 -12.89 36.80 -31.72
CA THR A 10 -12.94 35.41 -32.18
C THR A 10 -14.35 34.87 -32.01
N VAL A 11 -14.98 34.51 -33.13
CA VAL A 11 -16.28 33.83 -33.19
C VAL A 11 -16.08 32.35 -32.86
N LEU A 12 -16.79 31.86 -31.84
CA LEU A 12 -16.81 30.46 -31.44
C LEU A 12 -18.00 29.75 -32.14
N THR A 13 -17.71 28.93 -33.15
CA THR A 13 -18.72 28.12 -33.84
C THR A 13 -18.91 26.79 -33.10
N PHE A 14 -20.08 26.58 -32.51
CA PHE A 14 -20.52 25.29 -32.00
C PHE A 14 -21.07 24.44 -33.15
N VAL A 15 -20.41 23.31 -33.43
CA VAL A 15 -20.93 22.27 -34.33
C VAL A 15 -21.66 21.22 -33.48
N PHE A 16 -22.99 21.17 -33.61
CA PHE A 16 -23.80 20.08 -33.07
C PHE A 16 -23.68 18.86 -33.99
N PHE A 17 -23.14 17.76 -33.46
CA PHE A 17 -23.24 16.44 -34.09
C PHE A 17 -24.51 15.75 -33.61
N THR A 18 -25.50 15.65 -34.50
CA THR A 18 -26.68 14.80 -34.33
C THR A 18 -26.33 13.39 -34.76
N VAL A 19 -26.28 12.45 -33.81
CA VAL A 19 -26.13 11.01 -34.11
C VAL A 19 -27.50 10.40 -34.29
N PHE A 20 -27.78 9.92 -35.50
CA PHE A 20 -28.94 9.09 -35.82
C PHE A 20 -28.72 7.68 -35.26
N PHE A 21 -29.56 7.25 -34.31
CA PHE A 21 -29.71 5.84 -33.97
C PHE A 21 -30.72 5.19 -34.92
N SER A 22 -30.21 4.43 -35.88
CA SER A 22 -31.01 3.54 -36.72
C SER A 22 -31.33 2.27 -35.94
N GLY A 23 -32.61 1.96 -35.83
CA GLY A 23 -33.13 0.85 -35.05
C GLY A 23 -32.91 -0.52 -35.69
N CYS A 24 -32.56 -1.50 -34.86
CA CYS A 24 -32.80 -2.90 -35.13
C CYS A 24 -33.87 -3.41 -34.17
N LYS A 25 -35.03 -3.79 -34.74
CA LYS A 25 -36.05 -4.64 -34.12
C LYS A 25 -35.42 -6.01 -33.83
N GLY A 26 -35.58 -6.49 -32.60
CA GLY A 26 -35.26 -7.86 -32.19
C GLY A 26 -36.29 -8.31 -31.16
N ASP A 27 -36.80 -9.51 -31.38
CA ASP A 27 -38.08 -10.01 -30.86
C ASP A 27 -38.14 -10.21 -29.34
N LYS A 28 -39.29 -9.87 -28.77
CA LYS A 28 -39.67 -10.18 -27.38
C LYS A 28 -39.98 -11.67 -27.26
N LYS A 29 -39.19 -12.41 -26.49
CA LYS A 29 -39.57 -13.72 -25.95
C LYS A 29 -39.75 -13.61 -24.44
N THR A 30 -41.01 -13.68 -24.05
CA THR A 30 -41.54 -13.72 -22.68
C THR A 30 -40.87 -14.84 -21.89
N THR A 31 -40.19 -14.50 -20.79
CA THR A 31 -39.74 -15.49 -19.78
C THR A 31 -40.59 -15.32 -18.54
N THR A 32 -41.32 -16.39 -18.23
CA THR A 32 -42.21 -16.57 -17.09
C THR A 32 -41.45 -16.48 -15.78
N ALA A 33 -41.96 -15.71 -14.83
CA ALA A 33 -41.44 -15.59 -13.47
C ALA A 33 -41.56 -16.92 -12.73
N GLN A 34 -40.45 -17.35 -12.12
CA GLN A 34 -40.37 -18.51 -11.23
C GLN A 34 -40.45 -18.02 -9.77
N PRO A 35 -41.23 -18.67 -8.89
CA PRO A 35 -41.43 -18.22 -7.52
C PRO A 35 -40.18 -18.39 -6.64
N SER A 36 -39.89 -17.38 -5.82
CA SER A 36 -38.80 -17.36 -4.84
C SER A 36 -39.04 -18.35 -3.71
N THR A 37 -38.07 -19.25 -3.51
CA THR A 37 -37.96 -20.18 -2.38
C THR A 37 -37.47 -19.43 -1.12
N PRO A 38 -37.96 -19.77 0.08
CA PRO A 38 -37.57 -19.08 1.32
C PRO A 38 -36.11 -19.32 1.69
N ALA A 39 -35.48 -18.27 2.25
CA ALA A 39 -34.12 -18.28 2.74
C ALA A 39 -33.91 -19.35 3.82
N THR A 40 -32.98 -20.26 3.58
CA THR A 40 -32.45 -21.17 4.59
C THR A 40 -31.42 -20.40 5.42
N GLU A 41 -31.65 -20.28 6.72
CA GLU A 41 -30.66 -19.76 7.67
C GLU A 41 -29.38 -20.59 7.57
N VAL A 42 -28.27 -19.92 7.25
CA VAL A 42 -26.94 -20.52 7.26
C VAL A 42 -26.42 -20.47 8.70
N PRO A 43 -25.98 -21.59 9.30
CA PRO A 43 -25.41 -21.59 10.63
C PRO A 43 -24.12 -20.77 10.66
N GLU A 44 -23.99 -19.90 11.67
CA GLU A 44 -22.76 -19.17 11.98
C GLU A 44 -21.59 -20.15 12.09
N THR A 45 -20.57 -19.94 11.25
CA THR A 45 -19.32 -20.69 11.35
C THR A 45 -18.50 -20.09 12.51
N PRO A 46 -17.97 -20.92 13.44
CA PRO A 46 -17.23 -20.42 14.59
C PRO A 46 -15.95 -19.70 14.14
N ASN A 47 -15.69 -18.55 14.77
CA ASN A 47 -14.46 -17.78 14.59
C ASN A 47 -13.22 -18.67 14.79
N PRO A 48 -12.16 -18.50 13.98
CA PRO A 48 -10.90 -19.19 14.21
C PRO A 48 -10.31 -18.80 15.58
N PRO A 49 -9.66 -19.74 16.29
CA PRO A 49 -9.23 -19.54 17.66
C PRO A 49 -8.27 -18.36 17.79
N GLN A 50 -8.60 -17.43 18.69
CA GLN A 50 -7.69 -16.38 19.13
C GLN A 50 -6.45 -17.04 19.77
N PRO A 51 -5.23 -16.56 19.48
CA PRO A 51 -4.05 -16.99 20.23
C PRO A 51 -4.16 -16.50 21.67
N ALA A 52 -4.05 -17.45 22.60
CA ALA A 52 -4.10 -17.22 24.04
C ALA A 52 -3.06 -16.18 24.46
N THR A 53 -3.49 -15.22 25.27
CA THR A 53 -2.62 -14.31 26.02
C THR A 53 -1.86 -15.14 27.06
N ALA A 54 -0.55 -15.29 26.86
CA ALA A 54 0.34 -15.82 27.88
C ALA A 54 0.52 -14.74 28.95
N ASP A 55 -0.15 -14.95 30.07
CA ASP A 55 0.01 -14.24 31.32
C ASP A 55 1.39 -14.57 31.89
N ALA A 56 2.26 -13.57 31.99
CA ALA A 56 3.59 -13.70 32.57
C ALA A 56 3.49 -13.39 34.07
N THR A 57 3.24 -14.42 34.88
CA THR A 57 3.47 -14.36 36.32
C THR A 57 4.96 -14.54 36.59
N ASP A 58 5.61 -13.41 36.81
CA ASP A 58 6.95 -13.30 37.37
C ASP A 58 6.86 -13.58 38.88
N THR A 59 7.56 -14.62 39.34
CA THR A 59 7.71 -14.92 40.77
C THR A 59 9.18 -15.21 41.07
N GLY A 60 9.78 -14.39 41.93
CA GLY A 60 10.82 -14.86 42.85
C GLY A 60 11.97 -13.89 43.11
N ASN A 61 12.16 -13.59 44.40
CA ASN A 61 13.26 -12.87 45.08
C ASN A 61 13.18 -11.33 45.07
N THR A 62 13.27 -10.61 46.20
CA THR A 62 14.04 -10.89 47.43
C THR A 62 13.51 -10.09 48.64
N ALA A 63 13.65 -10.70 49.83
CA ALA A 63 13.87 -10.21 51.20
C ALA A 63 13.51 -8.76 51.65
N ASP A 64 12.84 -8.73 52.81
CA ASP A 64 12.93 -7.82 53.97
C ASP A 64 13.29 -6.34 53.78
N SER A 65 12.34 -5.46 54.12
CA SER A 65 12.52 -4.59 55.30
C SER A 65 11.20 -3.97 55.76
N ASP A 66 11.09 -3.94 57.07
CA ASP A 66 10.05 -3.43 57.95
C ASP A 66 10.05 -1.88 57.93
N THR A 67 8.92 -1.22 57.64
CA THR A 67 8.60 0.10 58.25
C THR A 67 7.13 0.50 58.11
N THR A 68 6.61 0.94 59.23
CA THR A 68 5.29 1.47 59.55
C THR A 68 4.91 2.78 58.84
N GLY A 69 3.65 2.83 58.37
CA GLY A 69 2.69 3.94 58.56
C GLY A 69 2.96 5.31 57.96
N THR A 70 2.05 5.79 57.09
CA THR A 70 1.32 7.07 57.27
C THR A 70 0.24 7.26 56.22
N ASP A 71 -0.92 7.73 56.68
CA ASP A 71 -2.03 8.26 55.88
C ASP A 71 -1.59 9.45 55.02
N GLY A 72 -2.05 9.50 53.77
CA GLY A 72 -1.72 10.60 52.86
C GLY A 72 -2.73 10.75 51.72
N ALA A 73 -3.39 11.90 51.70
CA ALA A 73 -4.53 12.26 50.87
C ALA A 73 -4.33 12.12 49.35
N SER A 74 -5.37 11.63 48.69
CA SER A 74 -5.54 11.64 47.24
C SER A 74 -5.86 13.05 46.74
N SER A 75 -4.92 13.68 46.04
CA SER A 75 -5.15 14.89 45.25
C SER A 75 -5.20 14.53 43.76
N ALA A 76 -6.38 14.72 43.17
CA ALA A 76 -6.60 14.64 41.73
C ALA A 76 -5.73 15.68 41.00
N GLN A 77 -4.85 15.20 40.12
CA GLN A 77 -4.08 16.05 39.22
C GLN A 77 -4.66 15.94 37.82
N THR A 78 -5.51 16.91 37.49
CA THR A 78 -6.01 17.20 36.14
C THR A 78 -4.83 17.64 35.26
N GLY A 79 -4.28 16.72 34.49
CA GLY A 79 -3.30 17.01 33.45
C GLY A 79 -3.97 17.76 32.30
N ALA A 80 -3.64 19.05 32.16
CA ALA A 80 -3.98 19.83 30.98
C ALA A 80 -3.31 19.22 29.76
N ALA A 81 -4.10 18.88 28.75
CA ALA A 81 -3.60 18.43 27.45
C ALA A 81 -2.80 19.57 26.81
N GLU A 82 -1.48 19.42 26.79
CA GLU A 82 -0.57 20.32 26.10
C GLU A 82 -0.86 20.23 24.59
N GLN A 83 -1.48 21.30 24.07
CA GLN A 83 -1.78 21.45 22.66
C GLN A 83 -0.44 21.53 21.89
N PRO A 84 -0.14 20.57 20.99
CA PRO A 84 1.14 20.56 20.30
C PRO A 84 1.30 21.84 19.47
N ALA A 85 2.47 22.46 19.59
CA ALA A 85 2.80 23.70 18.88
C ALA A 85 2.59 23.56 17.36
N PRO A 86 2.17 24.63 16.66
CA PRO A 86 2.03 24.62 15.21
C PRO A 86 3.39 24.28 14.58
N ARG A 87 3.47 23.14 13.88
CA ARG A 87 4.71 22.75 13.19
C ARG A 87 4.92 23.65 11.98
N GLU A 88 6.10 24.24 11.93
CA GLU A 88 6.58 25.06 10.83
C GLU A 88 6.55 24.25 9.52
N LYS A 89 5.97 24.85 8.48
CA LYS A 89 5.82 24.22 7.17
C LYS A 89 7.21 24.12 6.54
N ILE A 90 7.85 22.95 6.64
CA ILE A 90 9.12 22.69 5.96
C ILE A 90 8.87 22.77 4.45
N GLU A 91 9.29 23.87 3.84
CA GLU A 91 9.26 24.07 2.40
C GLU A 91 10.48 23.40 1.78
N VAL A 92 10.31 22.17 1.31
CA VAL A 92 11.34 21.44 0.58
C VAL A 92 11.54 22.12 -0.77
N ALA A 93 12.75 22.60 -1.05
CA ALA A 93 13.06 23.32 -2.27
C ALA A 93 12.65 22.54 -3.55
N PRO A 94 12.25 23.23 -4.65
CA PRO A 94 11.86 22.58 -5.89
C PRO A 94 13.00 21.71 -6.45
N ILE A 95 12.70 20.42 -6.65
CA ILE A 95 13.65 19.45 -7.17
C ILE A 95 13.69 19.55 -8.70
N ASP A 96 14.85 19.90 -9.26
CA ASP A 96 15.14 19.72 -10.69
C ASP A 96 15.57 18.26 -10.93
N ASN A 97 14.59 17.38 -11.10
CA ASN A 97 14.84 16.03 -11.58
C ASN A 97 14.92 16.10 -13.11
N SER A 98 16.15 16.13 -13.62
CA SER A 98 16.43 15.88 -15.04
C SER A 98 15.67 14.62 -15.46
N GLY A 99 14.85 14.74 -16.51
CA GLY A 99 13.79 13.78 -16.83
C GLY A 99 14.26 12.34 -17.08
N PRO A 100 13.32 11.39 -17.17
CA PRO A 100 13.62 9.97 -17.36
C PRO A 100 14.47 9.78 -18.63
N GLN A 101 15.61 9.09 -18.49
CA GLN A 101 16.38 8.61 -19.62
C GLN A 101 15.56 7.54 -20.37
N SER A 102 15.46 7.68 -21.68
CA SER A 102 14.70 6.77 -22.55
C SER A 102 15.32 5.36 -22.49
N VAL A 103 14.57 4.40 -21.94
CA VAL A 103 14.96 2.99 -21.85
C VAL A 103 14.02 2.14 -22.70
N THR A 104 14.46 1.84 -23.92
CA THR A 104 13.85 0.81 -24.77
C THR A 104 14.40 -0.56 -24.36
N SER A 105 13.70 -1.25 -23.46
CA SER A 105 13.98 -2.66 -23.14
C SER A 105 12.76 -3.52 -23.41
N THR A 106 12.85 -4.35 -24.45
CA THR A 106 11.83 -5.32 -24.87
C THR A 106 11.97 -6.62 -24.05
N THR A 107 11.79 -6.54 -22.74
CA THR A 107 11.75 -7.73 -21.87
C THR A 107 10.30 -8.15 -21.65
N ALA A 108 10.03 -9.45 -21.49
CA ALA A 108 8.69 -9.93 -21.21
C ALA A 108 8.14 -9.29 -19.91
N PRO A 109 6.84 -8.96 -19.86
CA PRO A 109 6.21 -8.40 -18.65
C PRO A 109 6.47 -9.29 -17.44
N GLY A 110 6.89 -8.70 -16.32
CA GLY A 110 7.11 -9.43 -15.06
C GLY A 110 8.55 -9.89 -14.78
N GLU A 111 9.44 -9.89 -15.77
CA GLU A 111 10.81 -10.40 -15.61
C GLU A 111 11.85 -9.35 -15.21
N LYS A 112 11.59 -8.06 -15.47
CA LYS A 112 12.48 -6.97 -15.07
C LYS A 112 11.66 -5.85 -14.44
N LEU A 113 12.09 -5.38 -13.27
CA LEU A 113 11.58 -4.14 -12.69
C LEU A 113 12.06 -2.97 -13.55
N ARG A 114 11.19 -2.00 -13.88
CA ARG A 114 11.62 -0.83 -14.67
C ARG A 114 12.73 -0.09 -13.95
N ASP A 115 13.64 0.46 -14.76
CA ASP A 115 14.69 1.31 -14.23
C ASP A 115 14.04 2.57 -13.64
N ARG A 116 14.47 2.93 -12.42
CA ARG A 116 13.93 4.06 -11.68
C ARG A 116 14.75 5.31 -11.98
N ALA A 117 14.07 6.39 -12.36
CA ALA A 117 14.69 7.70 -12.61
C ALA A 117 14.86 8.58 -11.34
N VAL A 118 14.52 8.03 -10.17
CA VAL A 118 14.37 8.79 -8.92
C VAL A 118 15.48 8.42 -7.95
N ASP A 119 16.06 9.46 -7.33
CA ASP A 119 17.04 9.31 -6.26
C ASP A 119 16.41 8.71 -4.99
N ASP A 120 16.97 7.59 -4.53
CA ASP A 120 16.43 6.83 -3.40
C ASP A 120 16.54 7.59 -2.08
N GLU A 121 17.61 8.35 -1.88
CA GLU A 121 17.85 9.08 -0.64
C GLU A 121 16.79 10.16 -0.46
N ARG A 122 16.58 11.00 -1.48
CA ARG A 122 15.53 12.02 -1.48
C ARG A 122 14.14 11.43 -1.33
N LEU A 123 13.85 10.34 -2.05
CA LEU A 123 12.54 9.69 -1.95
C LEU A 123 12.31 9.13 -0.55
N SER A 124 13.34 8.58 0.11
CA SER A 124 13.24 8.08 1.49
C SER A 124 12.88 9.19 2.49
N ILE A 125 13.44 10.39 2.35
CA ILE A 125 13.12 11.55 3.21
C ILE A 125 11.65 11.94 3.06
N VAL A 126 11.17 12.05 1.82
CA VAL A 126 9.76 12.40 1.56
C VAL A 126 8.83 11.33 2.12
N LEU A 127 9.16 10.05 1.91
CA LEU A 127 8.39 8.92 2.43
C LEU A 127 8.37 8.87 3.96
N ASP A 128 9.48 9.23 4.60
CA ASP A 128 9.55 9.32 6.06
C ASP A 128 8.59 10.38 6.60
N LEU A 129 8.59 11.58 6.00
CA LEU A 129 7.65 12.66 6.36
C LEU A 129 6.19 12.24 6.14
N ILE A 130 5.88 11.58 5.01
CA ILE A 130 4.53 11.07 4.73
C ILE A 130 4.11 10.02 5.76
N ALA A 131 5.03 9.11 6.13
CA ALA A 131 4.75 8.08 7.12
C ALA A 131 4.47 8.70 8.50
N GLN A 132 5.26 9.69 8.92
CA GLN A 132 5.02 10.44 10.16
C GLN A 132 3.65 11.12 10.15
N ASP A 133 3.28 11.79 9.05
CA ASP A 133 1.99 12.46 8.90
C ASP A 133 0.81 11.47 9.00
N LEU A 134 0.95 10.26 8.45
CA LEU A 134 -0.07 9.21 8.50
C LEU A 134 -0.15 8.54 9.88
N GLU A 135 0.98 8.29 10.53
CA GLU A 135 1.05 7.74 11.89
C GLU A 135 0.41 8.70 12.92
N ALA A 136 0.65 10.00 12.77
CA ALA A 136 0.07 11.04 13.63
C ALA A 136 -1.46 11.06 13.57
N GLN A 137 -2.06 10.60 12.47
CA GLN A 137 -3.51 10.50 12.31
C GLN A 137 -4.13 9.29 13.02
N LYS A 138 -3.32 8.33 13.51
CA LYS A 138 -3.77 7.11 14.21
C LYS A 138 -4.90 6.38 13.47
N LEU A 139 -4.75 6.23 12.15
CA LEU A 139 -5.78 5.65 11.28
C LEU A 139 -6.03 4.17 11.63
N GLU A 140 -7.23 3.86 12.13
CA GLU A 140 -7.67 2.49 12.39
C GLU A 140 -7.84 1.70 11.09
N TYR A 141 -7.80 0.36 11.15
CA TYR A 141 -8.01 -0.45 9.95
C TYR A 141 -9.50 -0.51 9.58
N LYS A 142 -9.94 0.43 8.74
CA LYS A 142 -11.31 0.55 8.22
C LYS A 142 -11.31 0.65 6.69
N SER A 143 -11.76 -0.42 6.02
CA SER A 143 -11.68 -0.53 4.56
C SER A 143 -12.56 0.49 3.84
N GLU A 144 -13.75 0.74 4.39
CA GLU A 144 -14.73 1.72 3.92
C GLU A 144 -14.20 3.17 3.98
N LEU A 145 -13.21 3.45 4.84
CA LEU A 145 -12.54 4.75 4.93
C LEU A 145 -11.22 4.81 4.15
N GLY A 146 -10.85 3.74 3.44
CA GLY A 146 -9.56 3.64 2.76
C GLY A 146 -8.38 3.57 3.73
N GLN A 147 -8.56 2.94 4.89
CA GLN A 147 -7.53 2.82 5.93
C GLN A 147 -7.02 1.37 6.10
N ASP A 148 -7.45 0.46 5.21
CA ASP A 148 -6.85 -0.87 5.05
C ASP A 148 -5.48 -0.80 4.35
N CYS A 149 -4.82 -1.96 4.15
CA CYS A 149 -3.48 -1.99 3.56
C CYS A 149 -3.39 -1.27 2.19
N SER A 150 -4.34 -1.55 1.30
CA SER A 150 -4.39 -0.95 -0.03
C SER A 150 -4.86 0.51 -0.01
N GLY A 151 -5.73 0.91 0.92
CA GLY A 151 -6.12 2.30 1.11
C GLY A 151 -4.97 3.18 1.61
N ILE A 152 -4.15 2.67 2.54
CA ILE A 152 -2.93 3.38 3.00
C ILE A 152 -1.93 3.54 1.85
N TYR A 153 -1.76 2.53 0.99
CA TYR A 153 -0.96 2.67 -0.23
C TYR A 153 -1.43 3.87 -1.08
N HIS A 154 -2.73 3.99 -1.33
CA HIS A 154 -3.28 5.11 -2.12
C HIS A 154 -3.03 6.47 -1.45
N LYS A 155 -3.18 6.57 -0.12
CA LYS A 155 -2.86 7.80 0.63
C LYS A 155 -1.39 8.18 0.50
N ILE A 156 -0.47 7.22 0.57
CA ILE A 156 0.97 7.45 0.40
C ILE A 156 1.24 7.97 -1.01
N LYS A 157 0.80 7.23 -2.04
CA LYS A 157 0.91 7.60 -3.45
C LYS A 157 0.42 9.02 -3.71
N ASP A 158 -0.78 9.35 -3.26
CA ASP A 158 -1.36 10.69 -3.44
C ASP A 158 -0.56 11.79 -2.73
N GLN A 159 -0.01 11.49 -1.54
CA GLN A 159 0.86 12.44 -0.83
C GLN A 159 2.18 12.67 -1.56
N ILE A 160 2.79 11.62 -2.13
CA ILE A 160 4.03 11.80 -2.91
C ILE A 160 3.74 12.65 -4.14
N GLN A 161 2.64 12.41 -4.87
CA GLN A 161 2.25 13.22 -6.02
C GLN A 161 2.06 14.72 -5.66
N ARG A 162 1.61 15.02 -4.44
CA ARG A 162 1.48 16.39 -3.93
C ARG A 162 2.80 17.00 -3.48
N LYS A 163 3.67 16.22 -2.81
CA LYS A 163 4.93 16.71 -2.21
C LYS A 163 6.10 16.72 -3.20
N VAL A 164 6.06 15.90 -4.24
CA VAL A 164 7.10 15.77 -5.27
C VAL A 164 6.51 16.19 -6.62
N LYS A 165 6.80 17.43 -7.05
CA LYS A 165 6.23 18.02 -8.28
C LYS A 165 6.38 17.11 -9.50
N ALA A 166 7.54 16.47 -9.66
CA ALA A 166 7.79 15.55 -10.77
C ALA A 166 6.79 14.38 -10.81
N PHE A 167 6.35 13.87 -9.66
CA PHE A 167 5.41 12.74 -9.58
C PHE A 167 3.95 13.17 -9.79
N GLY A 168 3.65 14.46 -9.62
CA GLY A 168 2.36 15.04 -9.99
C GLY A 168 2.19 15.28 -11.50
N ASP A 169 3.28 15.21 -12.28
CA ASP A 169 3.25 15.40 -13.73
C ASP A 169 2.75 14.13 -14.44
N LYS A 170 1.47 14.14 -14.80
CA LYS A 170 0.80 13.03 -15.49
C LYS A 170 1.34 12.75 -16.89
N SER A 171 2.10 13.67 -17.48
CA SER A 171 2.79 13.42 -18.75
C SER A 171 4.05 12.58 -18.57
N LYS A 172 4.56 12.49 -17.33
CA LYS A 172 5.78 11.74 -16.99
C LYS A 172 5.48 10.46 -16.24
N TYR A 173 4.50 10.48 -15.33
CA TYR A 173 4.18 9.34 -14.48
C TYR A 173 2.68 9.09 -14.38
N ILE A 174 2.31 7.81 -14.43
CA ILE A 174 0.96 7.29 -14.20
C ILE A 174 0.94 6.40 -12.97
N TYR A 175 -0.25 6.21 -12.40
CA TYR A 175 -0.43 5.48 -11.15
C TYR A 175 -1.80 4.79 -11.10
N PRO A 176 -1.95 3.70 -10.32
CA PRO A 176 -3.27 3.10 -10.05
C PRO A 176 -4.22 4.14 -9.44
N THR A 177 -5.49 4.08 -9.83
CA THR A 177 -6.53 4.98 -9.27
C THR A 177 -7.25 4.30 -8.11
N TYR A 178 -7.70 5.08 -7.13
CA TYR A 178 -8.44 4.52 -5.99
C TYR A 178 -9.77 3.87 -6.44
N THR A 179 -10.38 4.37 -7.51
CA THR A 179 -11.68 3.91 -8.01
C THR A 179 -11.57 2.61 -8.80
N GLU A 180 -10.55 2.47 -9.66
CA GLU A 180 -10.42 1.32 -10.57
C GLU A 180 -9.52 0.23 -9.99
N ASP A 181 -8.49 0.63 -9.24
CA ASP A 181 -7.46 -0.24 -8.70
C ASP A 181 -7.45 -0.19 -7.16
N ARG A 182 -8.62 -0.39 -6.56
CA ARG A 182 -8.83 -0.18 -5.12
C ARG A 182 -8.12 -1.22 -4.25
N ASN A 183 -8.26 -2.50 -4.61
CA ASN A 183 -7.79 -3.60 -3.77
C ASN A 183 -6.37 -4.03 -4.16
N THR A 184 -5.70 -4.71 -3.24
CA THR A 184 -4.29 -5.10 -3.39
C THR A 184 -3.98 -5.88 -4.69
N ARG A 185 -4.89 -6.77 -5.10
CA ARG A 185 -4.72 -7.59 -6.31
C ARG A 185 -4.88 -6.75 -7.58
N GLN A 186 -5.83 -5.81 -7.59
CA GLN A 186 -6.00 -4.87 -8.70
C GLN A 186 -4.77 -3.97 -8.85
N ILE A 187 -4.21 -3.47 -7.74
CA ILE A 187 -2.98 -2.67 -7.75
C ILE A 187 -1.83 -3.47 -8.37
N ALA A 188 -1.64 -4.74 -7.98
CA ALA A 188 -0.62 -5.61 -8.57
C ALA A 188 -0.87 -5.84 -10.08
N THR A 189 -2.11 -6.15 -10.48
CA THR A 189 -2.49 -6.28 -11.89
C THR A 189 -2.23 -5.01 -12.68
N TRP A 190 -2.51 -3.83 -12.10
CA TRP A 190 -2.22 -2.55 -12.71
C TRP A 190 -0.72 -2.40 -12.98
N TYR A 191 0.14 -2.64 -11.99
CA TYR A 191 1.59 -2.54 -12.17
C TYR A 191 2.11 -3.54 -13.20
N HIS A 192 1.55 -4.74 -13.24
CA HIS A 192 1.90 -5.75 -14.24
C HIS A 192 1.56 -5.30 -15.66
N ARG A 193 0.34 -4.75 -15.87
CA ARG A 193 -0.09 -4.21 -17.19
C ARG A 193 0.76 -3.06 -17.68
N HIS A 194 1.42 -2.33 -16.79
CA HIS A 194 2.31 -1.21 -17.11
C HIS A 194 3.80 -1.57 -17.01
N ASN A 195 4.13 -2.87 -17.14
CA ASN A 195 5.50 -3.40 -17.13
C ASN A 195 6.33 -3.00 -15.91
N ASN A 196 5.70 -2.68 -14.79
CA ASN A 196 6.34 -2.14 -13.58
C ASN A 196 6.11 -3.01 -12.34
N LEU A 197 5.76 -4.27 -12.55
CA LEU A 197 5.72 -5.30 -11.50
C LEU A 197 6.79 -6.34 -11.81
N TYR A 198 7.58 -6.70 -10.80
CA TYR A 198 8.50 -7.83 -10.82
C TYR A 198 7.97 -8.94 -9.90
N ILE A 199 7.89 -10.17 -10.42
CA ILE A 199 7.48 -11.34 -9.64
C ILE A 199 8.70 -11.97 -8.98
N VAL A 200 8.68 -12.07 -7.65
CA VAL A 200 9.82 -12.51 -6.85
C VAL A 200 9.89 -14.02 -6.84
N GLN A 201 11.00 -14.57 -7.34
CA GLN A 201 11.23 -16.02 -7.36
C GLN A 201 12.13 -16.44 -6.19
N ASP A 202 13.16 -15.63 -5.90
CA ASP A 202 14.06 -15.85 -4.78
C ASP A 202 14.26 -14.54 -4.02
N PRO A 203 13.60 -14.36 -2.86
CA PRO A 203 13.72 -13.16 -2.04
C PRO A 203 15.16 -12.77 -1.70
N LEU A 204 16.08 -13.74 -1.54
CA LEU A 204 17.47 -13.44 -1.22
C LEU A 204 18.24 -12.96 -2.44
N ALA A 205 18.02 -13.57 -3.61
CA ALA A 205 18.61 -13.08 -4.87
C ALA A 205 18.01 -11.73 -5.29
N ASP A 206 16.74 -11.49 -4.95
CA ASP A 206 15.98 -10.31 -5.36
C ASP A 206 16.04 -9.15 -4.37
N ARG A 207 16.68 -9.33 -3.21
CA ARG A 207 16.73 -8.35 -2.09
C ARG A 207 17.09 -6.93 -2.51
N ASN A 208 17.97 -6.76 -3.51
CA ASN A 208 18.41 -5.44 -3.97
C ASN A 208 17.41 -4.72 -4.87
N LYS A 209 16.27 -5.36 -5.19
CA LYS A 209 15.09 -4.70 -5.78
C LYS A 209 14.26 -3.94 -4.75
N ILE A 210 14.50 -4.18 -3.45
CA ILE A 210 13.86 -3.45 -2.35
C ILE A 210 14.55 -2.09 -2.20
N ARG A 211 13.82 -1.02 -2.46
CA ARG A 211 14.31 0.37 -2.40
C ARG A 211 13.25 1.25 -1.74
N PRO A 212 13.60 2.42 -1.16
CA PRO A 212 12.59 3.39 -0.73
C PRO A 212 11.62 3.70 -1.87
N GLY A 213 10.30 3.60 -1.65
CA GLY A 213 9.28 3.73 -2.69
C GLY A 213 8.94 2.43 -3.42
N SER A 214 9.58 1.30 -3.10
CA SER A 214 9.10 -0.01 -3.58
C SER A 214 7.72 -0.32 -2.98
N VAL A 215 6.78 -0.73 -3.83
CA VAL A 215 5.47 -1.26 -3.44
C VAL A 215 5.59 -2.77 -3.32
N MET A 216 5.53 -3.27 -2.09
CA MET A 216 5.75 -4.67 -1.77
C MET A 216 4.42 -5.40 -1.67
N PHE A 217 4.29 -6.54 -2.34
CA PHE A 217 3.11 -7.39 -2.29
C PHE A 217 3.43 -8.69 -1.55
N PHE A 218 2.58 -9.03 -0.59
CA PHE A 218 2.74 -10.24 0.20
C PHE A 218 1.56 -11.18 0.02
N ALA A 219 1.87 -12.47 0.09
CA ALA A 219 0.89 -13.52 0.00
C ALA A 219 0.08 -13.69 1.29
N ARG A 220 -0.83 -14.66 1.28
CA ARG A 220 -1.54 -15.11 2.49
C ARG A 220 -0.57 -15.57 3.56
N THR A 221 -0.98 -15.41 4.82
CA THR A 221 -0.22 -15.84 5.99
C THR A 221 0.06 -17.34 5.90
N ASP A 222 1.30 -17.72 6.20
CA ASP A 222 1.80 -19.09 6.25
C ASP A 222 1.82 -19.88 4.92
N GLU A 223 1.38 -19.29 3.81
CA GLU A 223 1.45 -19.88 2.47
C GLU A 223 2.81 -19.60 1.80
N LYS A 224 3.43 -20.66 1.26
CA LYS A 224 4.67 -20.59 0.48
C LYS A 224 4.41 -20.91 -0.99
N PHE A 225 4.93 -20.08 -1.88
CA PHE A 225 4.89 -20.19 -3.32
C PHE A 225 6.32 -20.37 -3.84
N SER A 226 6.56 -21.47 -4.55
CA SER A 226 7.87 -21.78 -5.14
C SER A 226 8.06 -21.20 -6.54
N LYS A 227 6.97 -20.95 -7.26
CA LYS A 227 6.96 -20.43 -8.63
C LYS A 227 5.73 -19.54 -8.83
N PRO A 228 5.64 -18.42 -8.09
CA PRO A 228 4.52 -17.51 -8.27
C PRO A 228 4.52 -16.96 -9.71
N ASP A 229 3.34 -16.83 -10.28
CA ASP A 229 3.08 -16.12 -11.53
C ASP A 229 1.94 -15.12 -11.33
N ILE A 230 1.79 -14.16 -12.25
CA ILE A 230 0.78 -13.11 -12.10
C ILE A 230 -0.64 -13.68 -12.02
N ALA A 231 -0.96 -14.71 -12.81
CA ALA A 231 -2.31 -15.28 -12.87
C ALA A 231 -2.72 -15.90 -11.52
N THR A 232 -1.81 -16.64 -10.89
CA THR A 232 -1.97 -17.23 -9.56
C THR A 232 -2.04 -16.15 -8.49
N LEU A 233 -1.19 -15.14 -8.58
CA LEU A 233 -1.08 -14.09 -7.58
C LEU A 233 -2.30 -13.17 -7.52
N THR A 234 -2.85 -12.77 -8.66
CA THR A 234 -3.95 -11.79 -8.73
C THR A 234 -5.29 -12.43 -9.01
N ASN A 235 -5.34 -13.56 -9.74
CA ASN A 235 -6.56 -14.20 -10.22
C ASN A 235 -7.54 -13.17 -10.82
N ALA A 236 -7.06 -12.44 -11.84
CA ALA A 236 -7.73 -11.27 -12.40
C ALA A 236 -9.15 -11.55 -12.93
N ASP A 237 -9.52 -12.79 -13.22
CA ASP A 237 -10.82 -13.15 -13.80
C ASP A 237 -11.92 -13.39 -12.76
N VAL A 238 -11.58 -13.53 -11.46
CA VAL A 238 -12.56 -13.78 -10.40
C VAL A 238 -12.29 -12.85 -9.22
N PHE A 239 -12.61 -11.57 -9.40
CA PHE A 239 -12.67 -10.58 -8.33
C PHE A 239 -13.99 -10.70 -7.56
N GLN A 240 -14.20 -11.81 -6.87
CA GLN A 240 -15.27 -11.87 -5.88
C GLN A 240 -14.75 -11.33 -4.55
N HIS A 241 -15.38 -10.26 -4.06
CA HIS A 241 -15.17 -9.72 -2.72
C HIS A 241 -15.58 -10.73 -1.62
N ASP A 242 -16.31 -11.79 -1.99
CA ASP A 242 -16.71 -12.84 -1.07
C ASP A 242 -15.61 -13.87 -0.81
N GLN A 243 -15.46 -14.15 0.49
CA GLN A 243 -14.55 -15.10 1.12
C GLN A 243 -14.58 -16.51 0.50
N ALA A 244 -15.61 -16.85 -0.28
CA ALA A 244 -15.86 -18.19 -0.78
C ALA A 244 -15.04 -18.61 -2.02
N ALA A 245 -14.42 -17.70 -2.77
CA ALA A 245 -13.68 -18.07 -4.00
C ALA A 245 -12.46 -17.21 -4.35
N GLY A 246 -11.86 -16.52 -3.38
CA GLY A 246 -10.68 -15.68 -3.61
C GLY A 246 -9.42 -16.48 -3.95
N LYS A 247 -9.26 -16.94 -5.19
CA LYS A 247 -8.10 -17.75 -5.61
C LYS A 247 -6.79 -16.96 -5.65
N GLY A 248 -6.87 -15.64 -5.78
CA GLY A 248 -5.70 -14.76 -5.79
C GLY A 248 -4.92 -14.85 -4.49
N LYS A 249 -3.59 -14.97 -4.63
CA LYS A 249 -2.69 -15.26 -3.50
C LYS A 249 -2.10 -14.03 -2.83
N ILE A 250 -2.12 -12.86 -3.49
CA ILE A 250 -1.77 -11.58 -2.85
C ILE A 250 -2.86 -11.17 -1.87
N TYR A 251 -2.45 -10.82 -0.64
CA TYR A 251 -3.32 -10.42 0.47
C TYR A 251 -2.93 -9.11 1.14
N HIS A 252 -1.67 -8.69 1.01
CA HIS A 252 -1.18 -7.51 1.69
C HIS A 252 -0.28 -6.67 0.80
N VAL A 253 -0.27 -5.36 1.04
CA VAL A 253 0.62 -4.39 0.38
C VAL A 253 1.13 -3.36 1.36
N GLY A 254 2.35 -2.88 1.11
CA GLY A 254 2.91 -1.72 1.78
C GLY A 254 3.93 -1.01 0.91
N VAL A 255 4.35 0.17 1.33
CA VAL A 255 5.37 0.97 0.66
C VAL A 255 6.62 1.02 1.53
N VAL A 256 7.76 0.64 0.96
CA VAL A 256 9.06 0.71 1.64
C VAL A 256 9.43 2.17 1.84
N THR A 257 9.72 2.57 3.07
CA THR A 257 10.11 3.95 3.43
C THR A 257 11.61 4.08 3.65
N LYS A 258 12.24 3.01 4.16
CA LYS A 258 13.68 2.96 4.46
C LYS A 258 14.23 1.58 4.19
N VAL A 259 15.49 1.51 3.78
CA VAL A 259 16.25 0.28 3.53
C VAL A 259 17.58 0.37 4.27
N GLU A 260 17.99 -0.73 4.90
CA GLU A 260 19.30 -0.90 5.53
C GLU A 260 20.09 -1.92 4.70
N LYS A 261 21.36 -1.62 4.46
CA LYS A 261 22.27 -2.43 3.65
C LYS A 261 23.49 -2.88 4.45
N ASP A 262 24.03 -4.04 4.11
CA ASP A 262 25.33 -4.51 4.62
C ASP A 262 26.51 -3.80 3.93
N GLU A 263 27.73 -4.15 4.35
CA GLU A 263 28.98 -3.64 3.77
C GLU A 263 29.17 -3.97 2.28
N ASN A 264 28.48 -5.00 1.79
CA ASN A 264 28.48 -5.40 0.38
C ASN A 264 27.38 -4.69 -0.43
N GLY A 265 26.65 -3.76 0.18
CA GLY A 265 25.53 -3.04 -0.44
C GLY A 265 24.26 -3.88 -0.60
N ASN A 266 24.18 -5.05 0.03
CA ASN A 266 23.00 -5.89 0.02
C ASN A 266 21.96 -5.40 1.01
N VAL A 267 20.70 -5.36 0.59
CA VAL A 267 19.59 -5.11 1.52
C VAL A 267 19.53 -6.23 2.56
N VAL A 268 19.59 -5.87 3.84
CA VAL A 268 19.43 -6.81 4.98
C VAL A 268 18.13 -6.57 5.74
N ARG A 269 17.58 -5.36 5.66
CA ARG A 269 16.35 -4.98 6.36
C ARG A 269 15.65 -3.82 5.67
N TYR A 270 14.33 -3.71 5.83
CA TYR A 270 13.57 -2.56 5.38
C TYR A 270 12.43 -2.18 6.33
N THR A 271 12.01 -0.92 6.25
CA THR A 271 10.85 -0.37 6.95
C THR A 271 9.69 -0.17 5.97
N LEU A 272 8.52 -0.70 6.31
CA LEU A 272 7.33 -0.72 5.48
C LEU A 272 6.20 0.10 6.10
N MET A 273 5.67 1.09 5.39
CA MET A 273 4.44 1.79 5.80
C MET A 273 3.22 1.12 5.16
N HIS A 274 2.23 0.76 5.97
CA HIS A 274 1.00 0.11 5.50
C HIS A 274 -0.16 0.26 6.49
N GLY A 275 -1.38 -0.06 6.04
CA GLY A 275 -2.48 -0.40 6.94
C GLY A 275 -2.25 -1.80 7.49
N ARG A 276 -2.30 -1.98 8.82
CA ARG A 276 -1.86 -3.22 9.48
C ARG A 276 -2.96 -4.28 9.56
N ASN A 277 -3.86 -4.14 10.54
CA ASN A 277 -5.03 -4.99 10.76
C ASN A 277 -5.96 -4.33 11.78
N SER A 278 -7.11 -4.92 12.07
CA SER A 278 -8.10 -4.37 13.01
C SER A 278 -7.59 -4.06 14.42
N LYS A 279 -6.45 -4.62 14.85
CA LYS A 279 -5.86 -4.39 16.18
C LYS A 279 -4.88 -3.23 16.21
N TYR A 280 -4.34 -2.82 15.06
CA TYR A 280 -3.25 -1.83 14.99
C TYR A 280 -3.53 -0.76 13.94
N THR A 281 -3.24 0.49 14.28
CA THR A 281 -3.34 1.61 13.34
C THR A 281 -2.31 1.49 12.22
N ALA A 282 -2.55 2.19 11.11
CA ALA A 282 -1.56 2.37 10.06
C ALA A 282 -0.25 2.91 10.65
N SER A 283 0.86 2.22 10.37
CA SER A 283 2.17 2.54 10.93
C SER A 283 3.28 1.84 10.15
N ARG A 284 4.50 2.34 10.34
CA ARG A 284 5.73 1.71 9.87
C ARG A 284 6.01 0.44 10.65
N THR A 285 6.44 -0.60 9.95
CA THR A 285 6.97 -1.84 10.51
C THR A 285 8.39 -2.04 10.04
N SER A 286 9.34 -2.21 10.97
CA SER A 286 10.76 -2.43 10.68
C SER A 286 11.18 -3.89 10.91
N GLY A 287 10.23 -4.81 11.06
CA GLY A 287 10.48 -6.24 11.31
C GLY A 287 10.70 -7.08 10.05
N ASN A 288 11.11 -6.48 8.92
CA ASN A 288 11.24 -7.18 7.64
C ASN A 288 12.71 -7.27 7.24
N TYR A 289 13.26 -8.48 7.18
CA TYR A 289 14.70 -8.73 7.05
C TYR A 289 14.97 -10.10 6.40
N ASP A 290 16.22 -10.40 6.09
CA ASP A 290 16.68 -11.48 5.19
C ASP A 290 16.50 -12.94 5.66
N GLY A 291 15.82 -13.21 6.79
CA GLY A 291 15.56 -14.59 7.21
C GLY A 291 14.85 -14.72 8.56
N PRO A 292 14.72 -15.94 9.11
CA PRO A 292 14.17 -16.17 10.45
C PRO A 292 15.21 -15.84 11.55
N GLY A 293 15.66 -14.60 11.61
CA GLY A 293 16.66 -14.04 12.54
C GLY A 293 16.09 -13.21 13.70
N GLY A 294 16.30 -13.66 14.94
CA GLY A 294 16.18 -12.84 16.16
C GLY A 294 14.81 -12.82 16.83
N TYR A 295 13.71 -12.60 16.10
CA TYR A 295 12.37 -12.82 16.65
C TYR A 295 12.07 -14.32 16.63
N LYS A 296 11.41 -14.85 17.68
CA LYS A 296 11.01 -16.27 17.77
C LYS A 296 10.52 -16.73 16.39
N LYS A 297 11.09 -17.84 15.88
CA LYS A 297 10.91 -18.41 14.52
C LYS A 297 9.45 -18.49 14.04
N THR A 298 8.49 -18.33 14.95
CA THR A 298 7.06 -18.28 14.71
C THR A 298 6.57 -17.09 13.88
N PHE A 299 7.31 -15.97 13.77
CA PHE A 299 6.80 -14.74 13.12
C PHE A 299 7.60 -14.21 11.93
N ALA A 300 8.73 -14.82 11.57
CA ALA A 300 9.59 -14.39 10.47
C ALA A 300 9.91 -15.57 9.55
N LYS A 301 8.87 -16.25 9.09
CA LYS A 301 8.97 -17.51 8.34
C LYS A 301 9.61 -17.35 6.96
N PHE A 302 9.49 -16.16 6.37
CA PHE A 302 9.91 -15.90 4.99
C PHE A 302 10.93 -14.76 4.94
N PRO A 303 12.08 -14.92 4.25
CA PRO A 303 13.01 -13.83 4.00
C PRO A 303 12.30 -12.63 3.37
N PHE A 304 12.55 -11.45 3.93
CA PHE A 304 11.94 -10.17 3.55
C PHE A 304 10.41 -10.16 3.54
N GLY A 305 9.78 -11.15 4.18
CA GLY A 305 8.34 -11.21 4.34
C GLY A 305 7.80 -10.16 5.30
N ASN A 306 6.49 -9.98 5.28
CA ASN A 306 5.77 -9.22 6.29
C ASN A 306 5.22 -10.20 7.32
N TRP A 307 5.89 -10.34 8.46
CA TRP A 307 5.63 -11.40 9.44
C TRP A 307 5.70 -12.80 8.79
N ASN A 308 4.58 -13.55 8.81
CA ASN A 308 4.44 -14.86 8.18
C ASN A 308 3.86 -14.79 6.77
N GLN A 309 3.94 -13.64 6.09
CA GLN A 309 3.50 -13.48 4.71
C GLN A 309 4.71 -13.43 3.78
N GLN A 310 4.75 -14.32 2.79
CA GLN A 310 5.84 -14.35 1.81
C GLN A 310 5.80 -13.11 0.92
N TRP A 311 6.95 -12.47 0.70
CA TRP A 311 7.11 -11.46 -0.35
C TRP A 311 7.07 -12.13 -1.73
N VAL A 312 6.10 -11.76 -2.56
CA VAL A 312 5.83 -12.43 -3.85
C VAL A 312 5.92 -11.53 -5.07
N ALA A 313 5.82 -10.20 -4.90
CA ALA A 313 6.04 -9.26 -5.98
C ALA A 313 6.50 -7.90 -5.45
N VAL A 314 7.13 -7.11 -6.32
CA VAL A 314 7.54 -5.74 -6.03
C VAL A 314 7.32 -4.85 -7.25
N ALA A 315 6.90 -3.62 -7.03
CA ALA A 315 6.80 -2.58 -8.05
C ALA A 315 7.54 -1.31 -7.59
N ASN A 316 7.86 -0.41 -8.52
CA ASN A 316 8.20 0.97 -8.18
C ASN A 316 6.91 1.77 -8.00
N ILE A 317 6.82 2.64 -6.98
CA ILE A 317 5.59 3.42 -6.77
C ILE A 317 5.27 4.31 -7.97
N GLU A 318 6.29 4.89 -8.59
CA GLU A 318 6.22 5.62 -9.84
C GLU A 318 6.23 4.70 -11.05
N THR A 319 5.37 4.98 -12.04
CA THR A 319 5.36 4.27 -13.33
C THR A 319 5.51 5.29 -14.45
N PRO A 320 6.64 5.32 -15.16
CA PRO A 320 6.84 6.24 -16.27
C PRO A 320 5.80 6.02 -17.40
N VAL A 321 5.32 7.11 -17.99
CA VAL A 321 4.57 7.08 -19.25
C VAL A 321 5.51 6.58 -20.37
N GLU A 322 5.01 5.71 -21.23
CA GLU A 322 5.72 5.24 -22.44
C GLU A 322 5.65 6.26 -23.59
#